data_AF-A0A933WN46-F1
#
_entry.id   AF-A0A933WN46-F1
#
_cell.length_a   1.000
_cell.length_b   1.000
_cell.length_c   1.000
_cell.angle_alpha   90.00
_cell.angle_beta   90.00
_cell.angle_gamma   90.00
#
_symmetry.space_group_name_H-M   'P 1'
#
loop_
_entity.id
_entity.type
_entity.pdbx_description
1 polymer ?
#
loop_
_entity_poly.entity_id
_entity_poly.type
_entity_poly.pdbx_seq_one_letter_code
_entity_poly.pdbx_strand_id
1 'polypeptide(L)'
;MSASEPRRRLSIILPVYNERATAAALLERVLAVDLQGLDRELIIVEGNSTDGTRELVRGYEGRAGVRVLYEDRPRGKGAAVRAGLALATGDFLLIQDGDLEYDPADTPKLLAPLLSGAADVVFGSRVLTSPQHWQFRRLQGPERLFGFLVNLGGVLFTGLFNRLYGTRLSDGATMYKLFRTADLKAMTLRSDGFDYDWEISAKLAKQGRRFAELPVFYKARSLAEGKKIRFWRDGWRVLAAILRYRFRD
;
A
#
# COMPACT_ATOMS: atom_id res chain seq x y z
N MET A 1 4.65 -4.09 40.78
CA MET A 1 4.66 -3.27 39.55
C MET A 1 4.43 -4.23 38.39
N SER A 2 3.22 -4.27 37.84
CA SER A 2 2.92 -5.10 36.68
C SER A 2 3.71 -4.53 35.50
N ALA A 3 4.62 -5.32 34.91
CA ALA A 3 5.23 -4.94 33.65
C ALA A 3 4.08 -4.80 32.64
N SER A 4 3.80 -3.57 32.20
CA SER A 4 2.81 -3.34 31.14
C SER A 4 3.19 -4.22 29.97
N GLU A 5 2.26 -5.07 29.49
CA GLU A 5 2.51 -5.82 28.27
C GLU A 5 3.03 -4.87 27.18
N PRO A 6 4.05 -5.28 26.41
CA PRO A 6 4.58 -4.43 25.35
C PRO A 6 3.43 -4.06 24.41
N ARG A 7 3.21 -2.75 24.23
CA ARG A 7 2.18 -2.27 23.29
C ARG A 7 2.51 -2.80 21.91
N ARG A 8 1.50 -3.38 21.25
CA ARG A 8 1.61 -3.77 19.85
C ARG A 8 1.94 -2.54 19.00
N ARG A 9 2.67 -2.77 17.91
CA ARG A 9 3.21 -1.70 17.05
C ARG A 9 2.80 -1.88 15.59
N LEU A 10 2.44 -0.78 14.94
CA LEU A 10 2.26 -0.70 13.49
C LEU A 10 3.49 -0.06 12.85
N SER A 11 4.16 -0.80 11.98
CA SER A 11 5.14 -0.25 11.04
C SER A 11 4.43 0.28 9.80
N ILE A 12 4.71 1.52 9.41
CA ILE A 12 4.18 2.16 8.21
C ILE A 12 5.36 2.41 7.28
N ILE A 13 5.41 1.70 6.16
CA ILE A 13 6.40 1.98 5.11
C ILE A 13 5.81 3.02 4.17
N LEU A 14 6.55 4.11 3.98
CA LEU A 14 6.17 5.22 3.11
C LEU A 14 7.23 5.42 2.00
N PRO A 15 7.08 4.77 0.83
CA PRO A 15 7.90 5.07 -0.33
C PRO A 15 7.55 6.46 -0.88
N VAL A 16 8.54 7.33 -1.02
CA VAL A 16 8.39 8.68 -1.57
C VAL A 16 9.45 8.95 -2.64
N TYR A 17 9.00 9.37 -3.81
CA TYR A 17 9.87 9.73 -4.93
C TYR A 17 9.21 10.81 -5.77
N ASN A 18 9.78 12.00 -5.82
CA ASN A 18 9.21 13.18 -6.51
C ASN A 18 7.75 13.44 -6.11
N GLU A 19 7.51 13.71 -4.83
CA GLU A 19 6.19 13.98 -4.22
C GLU A 19 6.24 15.27 -3.37
N ARG A 20 7.03 16.28 -3.76
CA ARG A 20 7.23 17.51 -2.97
C ARG A 20 5.93 18.22 -2.61
N ALA A 21 4.93 18.17 -3.50
CA ALA A 21 3.64 18.84 -3.33
C ALA A 21 2.74 18.16 -2.28
N THR A 22 2.91 16.87 -2.02
CA THR A 22 1.98 16.04 -1.24
C THR A 22 2.60 15.47 0.03
N ALA A 23 3.90 15.15 0.00
CA ALA A 23 4.57 14.39 1.05
C ALA A 23 4.47 15.03 2.44
N ALA A 24 4.61 16.36 2.56
CA ALA A 24 4.52 17.03 3.87
C ALA A 24 3.12 16.88 4.49
N ALA A 25 2.08 17.20 3.73
CA ALA A 25 0.70 17.09 4.21
C ALA A 25 0.34 15.63 4.56
N LEU A 26 0.81 14.67 3.76
CA LEU A 26 0.61 13.26 4.05
C LEU A 26 1.33 12.81 5.31
N LEU A 27 2.60 13.18 5.48
CA LEU A 27 3.39 12.81 6.66
C LEU A 27 2.74 13.30 7.95
N GLU A 28 2.27 14.55 7.97
CA GLU A 28 1.55 15.09 9.13
C GLU A 28 0.24 14.34 9.38
N ARG A 29 -0.52 13.97 8.33
CA ARG A 29 -1.72 13.13 8.48
C ARG A 29 -1.41 11.75 9.05
N VAL A 30 -0.37 11.10 8.53
CA VAL A 30 0.08 9.77 9.00
C VAL A 30 0.49 9.85 10.47
N LEU A 31 1.22 10.90 10.88
CA LEU A 31 1.66 11.11 12.26
C LEU A 31 0.51 11.51 13.20
N ALA A 32 -0.56 12.11 12.68
CA ALA A 32 -1.73 12.50 13.46
C ALA A 32 -2.75 11.38 13.70
N VAL A 33 -2.69 10.25 12.98
CA VAL A 33 -3.65 9.15 13.16
C VAL A 33 -3.60 8.62 14.60
N ASP A 34 -4.74 8.48 15.26
CA ASP A 34 -4.83 7.73 16.51
C ASP A 34 -4.89 6.22 16.21
N LEU A 35 -3.85 5.48 16.60
CA LEU A 35 -3.77 4.04 16.40
C LEU A 35 -4.39 3.23 17.55
N GLN A 36 -5.28 3.83 18.34
CA GLN A 36 -6.09 3.17 19.36
C GLN A 36 -5.24 2.39 20.38
N GLY A 37 -4.13 3.00 20.80
CA GLY A 37 -3.22 2.44 21.79
C GLY A 37 -2.05 1.60 21.24
N LEU A 38 -1.92 1.47 19.91
CA LEU A 38 -0.72 0.91 19.29
C LEU A 38 0.39 1.97 19.13
N ASP A 39 1.64 1.52 19.23
CA ASP A 39 2.80 2.34 18.87
C ASP A 39 2.92 2.47 17.34
N ARG A 40 3.46 3.61 16.88
CA ARG A 40 3.80 3.84 15.47
C ARG A 40 5.30 3.72 15.24
N GLU A 41 5.67 3.02 14.17
CA GLU A 41 6.98 3.16 13.52
C GLU A 41 6.76 3.59 12.07
N LEU A 42 7.18 4.80 11.70
CA LEU A 42 7.12 5.30 10.33
C LEU A 42 8.49 5.15 9.68
N ILE A 43 8.55 4.42 8.58
CA ILE A 43 9.77 4.20 7.79
C ILE A 43 9.57 4.86 6.44
N ILE A 44 10.19 6.03 6.28
CA ILE A 44 10.18 6.77 5.03
C ILE A 44 11.31 6.25 4.16
N VAL A 45 11.00 5.80 2.95
CA VAL A 45 11.99 5.35 1.97
C VAL A 45 12.00 6.35 0.82
N GLU A 46 13.03 7.20 0.83
CA GLU A 46 13.21 8.30 -0.11
C GLU A 46 14.00 7.81 -1.34
N GLY A 47 13.36 7.85 -2.51
CA GLY A 47 13.82 7.21 -3.75
C GLY A 47 14.80 8.01 -4.61
N ASN A 48 15.62 8.89 -4.02
CA ASN A 48 16.54 9.80 -4.74
C ASN A 48 15.82 10.84 -5.61
N SER A 49 14.89 11.57 -4.99
CA SER A 49 14.10 12.61 -5.63
C SER A 49 14.94 13.83 -6.03
N THR A 50 14.44 14.55 -7.04
CA THR A 50 15.11 15.74 -7.62
C THR A 50 14.24 17.01 -7.53
N ASP A 51 13.09 16.94 -6.86
CA ASP A 51 12.07 18.01 -6.82
C ASP A 51 11.98 18.72 -5.46
N GLY A 52 12.91 18.48 -4.54
CA GLY A 52 12.85 18.99 -3.17
C GLY A 52 12.26 18.00 -2.15
N THR A 53 11.79 16.82 -2.57
CA THR A 53 11.22 15.81 -1.65
C THR A 53 12.27 15.31 -0.65
N ARG A 54 13.52 15.13 -1.08
CA ARG A 54 14.60 14.65 -0.22
C ARG A 54 14.87 15.60 0.93
N GLU A 55 14.94 16.90 0.65
CA GLU A 55 15.14 17.97 1.63
C GLU A 55 13.96 18.07 2.60
N LEU A 56 12.73 17.92 2.09
CA LEU A 56 11.53 17.84 2.93
C LEU A 56 11.62 16.69 3.93
N VAL A 57 11.96 15.49 3.46
CA VAL A 57 12.00 14.28 4.29
C VAL A 57 13.11 14.34 5.33
N ARG A 58 14.24 15.02 5.05
CA ARG A 58 15.30 15.26 6.05
C ARG A 58 14.78 15.95 7.32
N GLY A 59 13.77 16.82 7.20
CA GLY A 59 13.14 17.49 8.34
C GLY A 59 12.37 16.55 9.29
N TYR A 60 12.22 15.27 8.93
CA TYR A 60 11.61 14.24 9.76
C TYR A 60 12.63 13.33 10.45
N GLU A 61 13.92 13.44 10.13
CA GLU A 61 14.98 12.73 10.82
C GLU A 61 15.02 13.13 12.31
N GLY A 62 15.21 12.16 13.20
CA GLY A 62 15.25 12.37 14.65
C GLY A 62 13.87 12.54 15.31
N ARG A 63 12.76 12.63 14.56
CA ARG A 63 11.43 12.56 15.15
C ARG A 63 11.18 11.19 15.77
N ALA A 64 10.60 11.16 16.96
CA ALA A 64 10.30 9.91 17.66
C ALA A 64 9.42 8.98 16.81
N GLY A 65 9.81 7.71 16.70
CA GLY A 65 9.11 6.72 15.89
C GLY A 65 9.25 6.90 14.38
N VAL A 66 10.11 7.81 13.89
CA VAL A 66 10.38 8.00 12.46
C VAL A 66 11.79 7.56 12.10
N ARG A 67 11.91 6.82 11.00
CA ARG A 67 13.17 6.41 10.40
C ARG A 67 13.15 6.78 8.93
N VAL A 68 14.26 7.30 8.44
CA VAL A 68 14.42 7.66 7.04
C VAL A 68 15.50 6.80 6.42
N LEU A 69 15.22 6.27 5.24
CA LEU A 69 16.17 5.56 4.39
C LEU A 69 16.26 6.29 3.05
N TYR A 70 17.47 6.57 2.60
CA TYR A 70 17.73 7.21 1.31
C TYR A 70 18.26 6.17 0.32
N GLU A 71 17.59 6.04 -0.83
CA GLU A 71 18.13 5.30 -1.97
C GLU A 71 19.21 6.13 -2.69
N ASP A 72 20.20 5.45 -3.24
CA ASP A 72 21.28 6.05 -4.05
C ASP A 72 20.82 6.43 -5.47
N ARG A 73 19.76 5.76 -5.95
CA ARG A 73 19.12 5.98 -7.25
C ARG A 73 17.69 5.46 -7.20
N PRO A 74 16.80 5.88 -8.13
CA PRO A 74 15.44 5.35 -8.19
C PRO A 74 15.45 3.85 -8.53
N ARG A 75 15.00 3.00 -7.60
CA ARG A 75 14.95 1.53 -7.79
C ARG A 75 13.53 0.98 -7.99
N GLY A 76 12.51 1.81 -7.78
CA GLY A 76 11.11 1.46 -7.94
C GLY A 76 10.39 1.20 -6.61
N LYS A 77 9.06 1.25 -6.65
CA LYS A 77 8.22 1.18 -5.44
C LYS A 77 8.38 -0.13 -4.68
N GLY A 78 8.43 -1.27 -5.38
CA GLY A 78 8.64 -2.58 -4.77
C GLY A 78 10.02 -2.68 -4.10
N ALA A 79 11.07 -2.11 -4.71
CA ALA A 79 12.40 -2.06 -4.08
C ALA A 79 12.39 -1.25 -2.78
N ALA A 80 11.76 -0.06 -2.81
CA ALA A 80 11.60 0.77 -1.64
C ALA A 80 10.78 0.08 -0.53
N VAL A 81 9.70 -0.62 -0.89
CA VAL A 81 8.90 -1.42 0.06
C VAL A 81 9.74 -2.52 0.70
N ARG A 82 10.54 -3.26 -0.07
CA ARG A 82 11.42 -4.30 0.50
C ARG A 82 12.47 -3.71 1.44
N ALA A 83 13.06 -2.57 1.06
CA ALA A 83 14.03 -1.88 1.88
C ALA A 83 13.40 -1.41 3.21
N GLY A 84 12.18 -0.86 3.17
CA GLY A 84 11.42 -0.52 4.37
C GLY A 84 11.04 -1.74 5.20
N LEU A 85 10.63 -2.84 4.58
CA LEU A 85 10.26 -4.10 5.24
C LEU A 85 11.43 -4.70 6.03
N ALA A 86 12.65 -4.58 5.52
CA ALA A 86 13.85 -5.01 6.23
C ALA A 86 14.07 -4.26 7.55
N LEU A 87 13.63 -2.99 7.61
CA LEU A 87 13.74 -2.14 8.80
C LEU A 87 12.55 -2.26 9.75
N ALA A 88 11.38 -2.67 9.26
CA ALA A 88 10.13 -2.75 10.02
C ALA A 88 10.23 -3.66 11.24
N THR A 89 9.81 -3.18 12.41
CA THR A 89 9.85 -3.91 13.69
C THR A 89 8.49 -4.17 14.32
N GLY A 90 7.42 -3.57 13.79
CA GLY A 90 6.07 -3.70 14.31
C GLY A 90 5.43 -5.07 14.05
N ASP A 91 4.42 -5.40 14.84
CA ASP A 91 3.61 -6.61 14.69
C ASP A 91 2.80 -6.60 13.39
N PHE A 92 2.35 -5.39 13.01
CA PHE A 92 1.59 -5.14 11.80
C PHE A 92 2.36 -4.21 10.86
N LEU A 93 2.04 -4.32 9.58
CA LEU A 93 2.63 -3.51 8.52
C LEU A 93 1.54 -2.85 7.68
N LEU A 94 1.67 -1.55 7.44
CA LEU A 94 0.95 -0.80 6.43
C LEU A 94 1.95 -0.30 5.39
N ILE A 95 1.58 -0.39 4.12
CA ILE A 95 2.27 0.31 3.03
C ILE A 95 1.43 1.52 2.67
N GLN A 96 1.93 2.71 2.96
CA GLN A 96 1.28 3.98 2.65
C GLN A 96 1.94 4.56 1.40
N ASP A 97 1.15 4.97 0.42
CA ASP A 97 1.67 5.67 -0.75
C ASP A 97 1.96 7.11 -0.38
N GLY A 98 3.06 7.67 -0.90
CA GLY A 98 3.50 9.06 -0.72
C GLY A 98 2.55 10.14 -1.28
N ASP A 99 1.33 9.75 -1.62
CA ASP A 99 0.30 10.63 -2.17
C ASP A 99 -0.94 10.71 -1.30
N LEU A 100 -1.84 11.61 -1.67
CA LEU A 100 -3.10 11.85 -0.95
C LEU A 100 -4.27 11.07 -1.58
N GLU A 101 -4.02 10.00 -2.35
CA GLU A 101 -5.11 9.20 -2.93
C GLU A 101 -5.86 8.39 -1.86
N TYR A 102 -5.16 7.94 -0.81
CA TYR A 102 -5.74 7.23 0.35
C TYR A 102 -5.67 8.09 1.62
N ASP A 103 -6.66 7.96 2.50
CA ASP A 103 -6.69 8.68 3.78
C ASP A 103 -6.08 7.84 4.91
N PRO A 104 -4.98 8.29 5.55
CA PRO A 104 -4.42 7.64 6.74
C PRO A 104 -5.44 7.42 7.87
N ALA A 105 -6.50 8.24 7.96
CA ALA A 105 -7.57 8.11 8.94
C ALA A 105 -8.35 6.79 8.83
N ASP A 106 -8.26 6.08 7.71
CA ASP A 106 -8.84 4.74 7.55
C ASP A 106 -7.99 3.63 8.20
N THR A 107 -6.76 3.91 8.63
CA THR A 107 -5.86 2.90 9.22
C THR A 107 -6.47 2.17 10.43
N PRO A 108 -7.08 2.85 11.42
CA PRO A 108 -7.56 2.19 12.64
C PRO A 108 -8.66 1.15 12.36
N LYS A 109 -9.62 1.48 11.47
CA LYS A 109 -10.68 0.51 11.12
C LYS A 109 -10.12 -0.70 10.37
N LEU A 110 -9.08 -0.52 9.56
CA LEU A 110 -8.43 -1.63 8.85
C LEU A 110 -7.57 -2.50 9.77
N LEU A 111 -7.07 -1.95 10.87
CA LEU A 111 -6.36 -2.72 11.89
C LEU A 111 -7.28 -3.66 12.68
N ALA A 112 -8.55 -3.28 12.86
CA ALA A 112 -9.46 -3.99 13.76
C ALA A 112 -9.58 -5.52 13.48
N PRO A 113 -9.70 -6.01 12.22
CA PRO A 113 -9.73 -7.45 11.94
C PRO A 113 -8.40 -8.17 12.22
N LEU A 114 -7.26 -7.49 12.11
CA LEU A 114 -5.95 -8.05 12.44
C LEU A 114 -5.77 -8.19 13.96
N LEU A 115 -6.21 -7.17 14.69
CA LEU A 115 -6.15 -7.09 16.16
C LEU A 115 -7.02 -8.14 16.83
N SER A 116 -8.23 -8.38 16.31
CA SER A 116 -9.17 -9.39 16.79
C SER A 116 -8.82 -10.82 16.36
N GLY A 117 -7.87 -10.99 15.43
CA GLY A 117 -7.52 -12.29 14.85
C GLY A 117 -8.56 -12.82 13.85
N ALA A 118 -9.54 -12.01 13.45
CA ALA A 118 -10.53 -12.36 12.43
C ALA A 118 -9.91 -12.51 11.03
N ALA A 119 -8.81 -11.79 10.77
CA ALA A 119 -8.07 -11.86 9.51
C ALA A 119 -6.56 -11.92 9.75
N ASP A 120 -5.85 -12.34 8.70
CA ASP A 120 -4.38 -12.31 8.64
C ASP A 120 -3.89 -11.17 7.73
N VAL A 121 -4.75 -10.74 6.80
CA VAL A 121 -4.50 -9.67 5.83
C VAL A 121 -5.78 -8.87 5.66
N VAL A 122 -5.68 -7.53 5.62
CA VAL A 122 -6.83 -6.64 5.44
C VAL A 122 -6.60 -5.71 4.27
N PHE A 123 -7.55 -5.68 3.34
CA PHE A 123 -7.53 -4.84 2.14
C PHE A 123 -8.51 -3.67 2.32
N GLY A 124 -8.06 -2.47 1.99
CA GLY A 124 -8.94 -1.32 1.83
C GLY A 124 -9.60 -1.35 0.46
N SER A 125 -10.89 -1.67 0.41
CA SER A 125 -11.64 -1.76 -0.84
C SER A 125 -12.25 -0.42 -1.24
N ARG A 126 -12.01 -0.01 -2.51
CA ARG A 126 -12.62 1.19 -3.11
C ARG A 126 -14.05 0.94 -3.63
N VAL A 127 -14.50 -0.32 -3.60
CA VAL A 127 -15.77 -0.74 -4.23
C VAL A 127 -16.83 -1.21 -3.24
N LEU A 128 -16.45 -1.55 -2.00
CA LEU A 128 -17.40 -2.04 -0.98
C LEU A 128 -18.41 -0.98 -0.52
N THR A 129 -18.15 0.31 -0.74
CA THR A 129 -19.07 1.41 -0.39
C THR A 129 -20.20 1.54 -1.41
N SER A 130 -21.17 0.61 -1.45
CA SER A 130 -22.41 0.69 -2.25
C SER A 130 -22.25 0.83 -3.79
N PRO A 131 -23.15 0.23 -4.61
CA PRO A 131 -23.18 0.44 -6.07
C PRO A 131 -23.23 1.91 -6.51
N GLN A 132 -23.74 2.82 -5.67
CA GLN A 132 -23.83 4.25 -6.00
C GLN A 132 -22.51 5.02 -5.73
N HIS A 133 -21.65 4.51 -4.86
CA HIS A 133 -20.39 5.15 -4.44
C HIS A 133 -19.18 4.27 -4.75
N TRP A 134 -19.13 3.69 -5.95
CA TRP A 134 -17.88 3.21 -6.50
C TRP A 134 -16.87 4.36 -6.55
N GLN A 135 -15.89 4.30 -5.65
CA GLN A 135 -14.77 5.24 -5.57
C GLN A 135 -13.63 4.81 -6.50
N PHE A 136 -13.96 4.12 -7.60
CA PHE A 136 -13.02 3.96 -8.69
C PHE A 136 -12.58 5.31 -9.26
N ARG A 137 -11.49 5.34 -10.02
CA ARG A 137 -10.95 6.60 -10.55
C ARG A 137 -11.99 7.30 -11.41
N ARG A 138 -12.59 8.38 -10.89
CA ARG A 138 -13.51 9.27 -11.61
C ARG A 138 -12.72 10.47 -12.13
N LEU A 139 -12.00 10.26 -13.23
CA LEU A 139 -11.33 11.35 -13.94
C LEU A 139 -12.34 12.12 -14.79
N GLN A 140 -12.18 13.44 -14.86
CA GLN A 140 -13.04 14.33 -15.64
C GLN A 140 -12.38 14.76 -16.95
N GLY A 141 -13.17 15.26 -17.90
CA GLY A 141 -12.66 15.79 -19.17
C GLY A 141 -12.03 14.71 -20.08
N PRO A 142 -10.96 15.03 -20.83
CA PRO A 142 -10.37 14.12 -21.83
C PRO A 142 -9.78 12.84 -21.22
N GLU A 143 -9.54 12.81 -19.91
CA GLU A 143 -8.96 11.65 -19.19
C GLU A 143 -10.00 10.60 -18.77
N ARG A 144 -11.29 10.84 -19.02
CA ARG A 144 -12.38 9.93 -18.61
C ARG A 144 -12.22 8.52 -19.17
N LEU A 145 -11.85 8.39 -20.45
CA LEU A 145 -11.62 7.10 -21.10
C LEU A 145 -10.46 6.35 -20.44
N PHE A 146 -9.37 7.06 -20.12
CA PHE A 146 -8.23 6.46 -19.44
C PHE A 146 -8.61 5.94 -18.05
N GLY A 147 -9.31 6.76 -17.25
CA GLY A 147 -9.82 6.33 -15.94
C GLY A 147 -10.71 5.09 -16.04
N PHE A 148 -11.63 5.07 -17.02
CA PHE A 148 -12.49 3.92 -17.29
C PHE A 148 -11.69 2.65 -17.60
N LEU A 149 -10.72 2.73 -18.52
CA LEU A 149 -9.88 1.58 -18.90
C LEU A 149 -9.06 1.04 -17.71
N VAL A 150 -8.52 1.93 -16.87
CA VAL A 150 -7.80 1.52 -15.64
C VAL A 150 -8.73 0.80 -14.67
N ASN A 151 -9.95 1.29 -14.47
CA ASN A 151 -10.93 0.65 -13.59
C ASN A 151 -11.35 -0.72 -14.15
N LEU A 152 -11.61 -0.82 -15.45
CA LEU A 152 -11.92 -2.08 -16.12
C LEU A 152 -10.78 -3.09 -15.94
N GLY A 153 -9.53 -2.66 -16.15
CA GLY A 153 -8.35 -3.48 -15.88
C GLY A 153 -8.30 -3.98 -14.43
N GLY A 154 -8.57 -3.10 -13.46
CA GLY A 154 -8.63 -3.47 -12.04
C GLY A 154 -9.66 -4.57 -11.74
N VAL A 155 -10.86 -4.47 -12.31
CA VAL A 155 -11.91 -5.49 -12.18
C VAL A 155 -11.49 -6.81 -12.83
N LEU A 156 -10.94 -6.76 -14.05
CA LEU A 156 -10.49 -7.95 -14.78
C LEU A 156 -9.35 -8.66 -14.04
N PHE A 157 -8.35 -7.93 -13.54
CA PHE A 157 -7.25 -8.49 -12.77
C PHE A 157 -7.70 -9.07 -11.44
N THR A 158 -8.64 -8.40 -10.75
CA THR A 158 -9.23 -8.93 -9.51
C THR A 158 -10.01 -10.23 -9.77
N GLY A 159 -10.82 -10.27 -10.82
CA GLY A 159 -11.55 -11.48 -11.23
C GLY A 159 -10.61 -12.64 -11.59
N LEU A 160 -9.56 -12.36 -12.36
CA LEU A 160 -8.53 -13.35 -12.70
C LEU A 160 -7.81 -13.87 -11.44
N PHE A 161 -7.42 -12.97 -10.54
CA PHE A 161 -6.76 -13.33 -9.30
C PHE A 161 -7.65 -14.22 -8.42
N ASN A 162 -8.91 -13.83 -8.22
CA ASN A 162 -9.90 -14.64 -7.49
C ASN A 162 -10.04 -16.04 -8.09
N ARG A 163 -10.13 -16.13 -9.42
CA ARG A 163 -10.28 -17.41 -10.11
C ARG A 163 -9.06 -18.32 -9.96
N LEU A 164 -7.86 -17.76 -9.98
CA LEU A 164 -6.60 -18.52 -9.94
C LEU A 164 -6.19 -18.89 -8.51
N TYR A 165 -6.40 -18.00 -7.55
CA TYR A 165 -5.96 -18.16 -6.16
C TYR A 165 -7.08 -18.56 -5.19
N GLY A 166 -8.32 -18.72 -5.67
CA GLY A 166 -9.45 -19.16 -4.85
C GLY A 166 -9.93 -18.10 -3.84
N THR A 167 -9.61 -16.82 -4.08
CA THR A 167 -10.02 -15.70 -3.23
C THR A 167 -11.37 -15.12 -3.65
N ARG A 168 -11.93 -14.23 -2.84
CA ARG A 168 -13.21 -13.54 -3.10
C ARG A 168 -13.08 -12.02 -2.93
N LEU A 169 -11.97 -11.46 -3.39
CA LEU A 169 -11.66 -10.04 -3.26
C LEU A 169 -12.59 -9.20 -4.14
N SER A 170 -13.10 -8.11 -3.59
CA SER A 170 -13.82 -7.07 -4.30
C SER A 170 -12.87 -6.12 -5.06
N ASP A 171 -11.69 -5.85 -4.50
CA ASP A 171 -10.70 -4.93 -5.06
C ASP A 171 -9.27 -5.40 -4.82
N GLY A 172 -8.82 -6.37 -5.63
CA GLY A 172 -7.44 -6.88 -5.55
C GLY A 172 -6.38 -5.86 -5.95
N ALA A 173 -6.78 -4.87 -6.76
CA ALA A 173 -5.91 -3.82 -7.28
C ALA A 173 -5.77 -2.61 -6.33
N THR A 174 -6.33 -2.68 -5.12
CA THR A 174 -6.05 -1.67 -4.10
C THR A 174 -4.60 -1.76 -3.65
N MET A 175 -3.99 -0.62 -3.30
CA MET A 175 -2.62 -0.59 -2.77
C MET A 175 -2.60 -0.26 -1.28
N TYR A 176 -3.78 -0.16 -0.66
CA TYR A 176 -3.93 0.14 0.75
C TYR A 176 -4.27 -1.14 1.51
N LYS A 177 -3.24 -1.78 2.04
CA LYS A 177 -3.30 -3.13 2.61
C LYS A 177 -2.51 -3.19 3.91
N LEU A 178 -3.06 -3.91 4.88
CA LEU A 178 -2.41 -4.18 6.16
C LEU A 178 -2.13 -5.67 6.29
N PHE A 179 -1.00 -5.96 6.91
CA PHE A 179 -0.46 -7.32 7.03
C PHE A 179 0.05 -7.56 8.44
N ARG A 180 0.18 -8.83 8.84
CA ARG A 180 1.13 -9.21 9.89
C ARG A 180 2.54 -9.06 9.32
N THR A 181 3.42 -8.32 9.99
CA THR A 181 4.79 -8.07 9.50
C THR A 181 5.56 -9.37 9.33
N ALA A 182 5.37 -10.33 10.23
CA ALA A 182 6.01 -11.64 10.18
C ALA A 182 5.70 -12.40 8.88
N ASP A 183 4.48 -12.29 8.36
CA ASP A 183 4.07 -12.98 7.13
C ASP A 183 4.82 -12.44 5.91
N LEU A 184 5.03 -11.12 5.84
CA LEU A 184 5.79 -10.50 4.76
C LEU A 184 7.30 -10.78 4.89
N LYS A 185 7.84 -10.77 6.12
CA LYS A 185 9.26 -11.07 6.36
C LYS A 185 9.63 -12.52 6.05
N ALA A 186 8.69 -13.45 6.22
CA ALA A 186 8.89 -14.86 5.88
C ALA A 186 8.97 -15.12 4.36
N MET A 187 8.63 -14.14 3.53
CA MET A 187 8.56 -14.28 2.08
C MET A 187 9.77 -13.66 1.37
N THR A 188 10.31 -14.36 0.39
CA THR A 188 11.29 -13.77 -0.54
C THR A 188 10.56 -12.95 -1.59
N LEU A 189 10.58 -11.63 -1.48
CA LEU A 189 9.99 -10.71 -2.46
C LEU A 189 10.98 -10.38 -3.59
N ARG A 190 10.53 -10.41 -4.84
CA ARG A 190 11.39 -10.25 -6.04
C ARG A 190 11.01 -9.03 -6.89
N SER A 191 9.78 -8.55 -6.83
CA SER A 191 9.29 -7.48 -7.70
C SER A 191 9.73 -6.09 -7.22
N ASP A 192 10.33 -5.31 -8.12
CA ASP A 192 10.80 -3.94 -7.87
C ASP A 192 9.77 -2.86 -8.26
N GLY A 193 8.83 -3.19 -9.15
CA GLY A 193 7.84 -2.25 -9.69
C GLY A 193 6.58 -2.15 -8.84
N PHE A 194 5.44 -1.87 -9.48
CA PHE A 194 4.10 -1.92 -8.85
C PHE A 194 3.56 -3.35 -8.73
N ASP A 195 4.17 -4.30 -9.43
CA ASP A 195 3.84 -5.71 -9.43
C ASP A 195 4.12 -6.42 -8.08
N TYR A 196 4.90 -5.79 -7.19
CA TYR A 196 5.15 -6.29 -5.83
C TYR A 196 3.86 -6.52 -5.03
N ASP A 197 2.85 -5.70 -5.25
CA ASP A 197 1.57 -5.79 -4.54
C ASP A 197 0.81 -7.07 -4.90
N TRP A 198 0.87 -7.46 -6.18
CA TRP A 198 0.31 -8.72 -6.66
C TRP A 198 1.16 -9.91 -6.25
N GLU A 199 2.50 -9.77 -6.20
CA GLU A 199 3.39 -10.78 -5.63
C GLU A 199 3.03 -11.09 -4.17
N ILE A 200 2.91 -10.06 -3.32
CA ILE A 200 2.57 -10.20 -1.91
C ILE A 200 1.19 -10.89 -1.79
N SER A 201 0.20 -10.38 -2.52
CA SER A 201 -1.17 -10.93 -2.48
C SER A 201 -1.19 -12.41 -2.92
N ALA A 202 -0.50 -12.75 -4.01
CA ALA A 202 -0.40 -14.11 -4.54
C ALA A 202 0.19 -15.09 -3.53
N LYS A 203 1.33 -14.71 -2.94
CA LYS A 203 2.04 -15.55 -1.97
C LYS A 203 1.24 -15.76 -0.68
N LEU A 204 0.60 -14.71 -0.16
CA LEU A 204 -0.29 -14.81 1.00
C LEU A 204 -1.50 -15.71 0.70
N ALA A 205 -2.09 -15.61 -0.49
CA ALA A 205 -3.20 -16.47 -0.90
C ALA A 205 -2.75 -17.94 -1.00
N LYS A 206 -1.56 -18.22 -1.56
CA LYS A 206 -0.99 -19.57 -1.61
C LYS A 206 -0.67 -20.16 -0.24
N GLN A 207 -0.36 -19.31 0.74
CA GLN A 207 -0.18 -19.71 2.13
C GLN A 207 -1.50 -19.92 2.89
N GLY A 208 -2.65 -19.75 2.24
CA GLY A 208 -3.98 -19.93 2.86
C GLY A 208 -4.33 -18.87 3.89
N ARG A 209 -3.71 -17.68 3.82
CA ARG A 209 -4.01 -16.57 4.74
C ARG A 209 -5.45 -16.08 4.57
N ARG A 210 -6.07 -15.67 5.67
CA ARG A 210 -7.45 -15.17 5.68
C ARG A 210 -7.47 -13.69 5.32
N PHE A 211 -8.12 -13.37 4.21
CA PHE A 211 -8.30 -11.99 3.72
C PHE A 211 -9.61 -11.42 4.25
N ALA A 212 -9.57 -10.18 4.72
CA ALA A 212 -10.76 -9.37 4.93
C ALA A 212 -10.68 -8.09 4.08
N GLU A 213 -11.84 -7.54 3.76
CA GLU A 213 -11.96 -6.27 3.04
C GLU A 213 -12.86 -5.33 3.80
N LEU A 214 -12.46 -4.07 3.86
CA LEU A 214 -13.25 -3.00 4.45
C LEU A 214 -13.26 -1.79 3.50
N PRO A 215 -14.37 -1.04 3.44
CA PRO A 215 -14.46 0.15 2.60
C PRO A 215 -13.43 1.19 3.01
N VAL A 216 -12.79 1.85 2.04
CA VAL A 216 -11.86 2.98 2.29
C VAL A 216 -12.22 4.19 1.44
N PHE A 217 -11.82 5.35 1.93
CA PHE A 217 -11.85 6.59 1.19
C PHE A 217 -10.75 6.58 0.13
N TYR A 218 -11.12 6.99 -1.09
CA TYR A 218 -10.18 7.12 -2.19
C TYR A 218 -10.51 8.34 -3.04
N LYS A 219 -9.50 9.19 -3.24
CA LYS A 219 -9.58 10.35 -4.14
C LYS A 219 -8.52 10.24 -5.23
N ALA A 220 -8.94 9.91 -6.45
CA ALA A 220 -8.02 9.81 -7.58
C ALA A 220 -7.33 11.15 -7.87
N ARG A 221 -6.00 11.13 -8.03
CA ARG A 221 -5.25 12.23 -8.66
C ARG A 221 -5.46 12.24 -10.17
N SER A 222 -5.54 13.43 -10.74
CA SER A 222 -5.53 13.66 -12.19
C SER A 222 -4.16 13.31 -12.80
N LEU A 223 -4.07 13.09 -14.12
CA LEU A 223 -2.76 12.87 -14.76
C LEU A 223 -1.87 14.11 -14.66
N ALA A 224 -2.47 15.30 -14.69
CA ALA A 224 -1.79 16.59 -14.52
C ALA A 224 -1.09 16.74 -13.16
N GLU A 225 -1.60 16.09 -12.11
CA GLU A 225 -0.99 16.05 -10.76
C GLU A 225 0.15 15.02 -10.65
N GLY A 226 0.69 14.54 -11.79
CA GLY A 226 1.91 13.73 -11.84
C GLY A 226 1.69 12.23 -11.70
N LYS A 227 0.53 11.71 -12.15
CA LYS A 227 0.23 10.28 -12.07
C LYS A 227 1.26 9.44 -12.86
N LYS A 228 2.04 8.63 -12.14
CA LYS A 228 3.19 7.87 -12.72
C LYS A 228 2.81 6.55 -13.39
N ILE A 229 1.51 6.24 -13.52
CA ILE A 229 1.00 4.97 -14.07
C ILE A 229 1.06 5.00 -15.60
N ARG A 230 1.74 4.03 -16.18
CA ARG A 230 1.78 3.78 -17.63
C ARG A 230 0.92 2.56 -17.96
N PHE A 231 -0.36 2.81 -18.26
CA PHE A 231 -1.42 1.79 -18.43
C PHE A 231 -0.99 0.49 -19.12
N TRP A 232 -0.44 0.57 -20.34
CA TRP A 232 -0.07 -0.61 -21.11
C TRP A 232 1.07 -1.42 -20.48
N ARG A 233 2.14 -0.73 -20.06
CA ARG A 233 3.30 -1.40 -19.46
C ARG A 233 2.96 -2.00 -18.10
N ASP A 234 2.19 -1.27 -17.30
CA ASP A 234 1.89 -1.68 -15.93
C ASP A 234 0.80 -2.76 -15.92
N GLY A 235 -0.18 -2.71 -16.85
CA GLY A 235 -1.17 -3.78 -17.02
C GLY A 235 -0.54 -5.12 -17.40
N TRP A 236 0.41 -5.15 -18.34
CA TRP A 236 1.14 -6.37 -18.68
C TRP A 236 1.98 -6.90 -17.52
N ARG A 237 2.61 -6.01 -16.73
CA ARG A 237 3.35 -6.41 -15.53
C ARG A 237 2.45 -7.04 -14.48
N VAL A 238 1.26 -6.47 -14.25
CA VAL A 238 0.27 -7.05 -13.33
C VAL A 238 -0.17 -8.44 -13.79
N LEU A 239 -0.57 -8.58 -15.05
CA LEU A 239 -0.95 -9.88 -15.60
C LEU A 239 0.18 -10.90 -15.49
N ALA A 240 1.39 -10.52 -15.87
CA ALA A 240 2.57 -11.37 -15.78
C ALA A 240 2.86 -11.77 -14.33
N ALA A 241 2.69 -10.87 -13.36
CA ALA A 241 2.88 -11.17 -11.95
C ALA A 241 1.83 -12.19 -11.46
N ILE A 242 0.55 -11.95 -11.73
CA ILE A 242 -0.55 -12.86 -11.34
C ILE A 242 -0.29 -14.28 -11.85
N LEU A 243 0.13 -14.42 -13.12
CA LEU A 243 0.42 -15.73 -13.72
C LEU A 243 1.73 -16.33 -13.21
N ARG A 244 2.81 -15.53 -13.12
CA ARG A 244 4.12 -15.99 -12.67
C ARG A 244 4.05 -16.58 -11.26
N TYR A 245 3.49 -15.86 -10.31
CA TYR A 245 3.42 -16.30 -8.90
C TYR A 245 2.33 -17.37 -8.67
N ARG A 246 1.53 -17.70 -9.70
CA ARG A 246 0.60 -18.83 -9.61
C ARG A 246 1.25 -20.14 -10.00
N PHE A 247 2.07 -20.09 -11.06
CA PHE A 247 2.53 -21.27 -11.78
C PHE A 247 4.04 -21.52 -11.71
N ARG A 248 4.87 -20.56 -11.28
CA ARG A 248 6.34 -20.67 -11.32
C ARG A 248 7.07 -20.44 -10.01
N ASP A 249 6.42 -19.81 -9.03
CA ASP A 249 6.91 -19.49 -7.69
C ASP A 249 5.73 -19.71 -6.74
#